data_AF-A0A8T6P9Z4-F1
#
_entry.id   AF-A0A8T6P9Z4-F1
#
_cell.length_a   1.000
_cell.length_b   1.000
_cell.length_c   1.000
_cell.angle_alpha   90.00
_cell.angle_beta   90.00
_cell.angle_gamma   90.00
#
_symmetry.space_group_name_H-M   'P 1'
#
loop_
_entity.id
_entity.type
_entity.pdbx_description
1 polymer ?
#
loop_
_entity_poly.entity_id
_entity_poly.type
_entity_poly.pdbx_seq_one_letter_code
_entity_poly.pdbx_strand_id
1 'polypeptide(L)'
;QQINQGQEQDQWWRVPDSWTDAEPEDDPSLEPPDNMAQPIRGFGKVWRENGFIREALGWATSEEIPYSSQLQQFEGGFMMTGPNDAPIFVLIPSAGDPTTGQHLGPLP
;
A
#
# COMPACT_ATOMS: atom_id res chain seq x y z
N GLN A 1 -12.09 -14.13 -5.62
CA GLN A 1 -12.20 -13.26 -6.81
C GLN A 1 -10.77 -12.96 -7.24
N GLN A 2 -10.49 -13.04 -8.54
CA GLN A 2 -9.15 -12.93 -9.10
C GLN A 2 -8.83 -11.44 -9.32
N ILE A 3 -7.72 -10.94 -8.77
CA ILE A 3 -7.26 -9.57 -9.00
C ILE A 3 -6.71 -9.48 -10.42
N ASN A 4 -7.34 -8.67 -11.27
CA ASN A 4 -7.00 -8.49 -12.68
C ASN A 4 -6.08 -7.28 -12.82
N GLN A 5 -4.75 -7.48 -12.80
CA GLN A 5 -3.80 -6.39 -12.95
C GLN A 5 -3.91 -5.70 -14.34
N GLY A 6 -3.96 -4.37 -14.35
CA GLY A 6 -3.69 -3.51 -15.50
C GLY A 6 -4.87 -3.19 -16.42
N GLN A 7 -6.12 -3.25 -15.95
CA GLN A 7 -7.29 -2.75 -16.68
C GLN A 7 -7.72 -1.36 -16.15
N GLU A 8 -8.48 -0.58 -16.92
CA GLU A 8 -9.10 0.71 -16.53
C GLU A 8 -9.95 0.68 -15.24
N GLN A 9 -10.08 -0.48 -14.60
CA GLN A 9 -10.89 -0.75 -13.41
C GLN A 9 -10.05 -0.94 -12.14
N ASP A 10 -8.71 -0.95 -12.22
CA ASP A 10 -7.87 -1.05 -11.03
C ASP A 10 -7.91 0.26 -10.24
N GLN A 11 -8.34 0.15 -8.98
CA GLN A 11 -8.45 1.26 -8.06
C GLN A 11 -7.29 1.26 -7.07
N TRP A 12 -6.78 2.43 -6.75
CA TRP A 12 -5.88 2.59 -5.61
C TRP A 12 -6.68 2.99 -4.37
N TRP A 13 -6.15 2.68 -3.18
CA TRP A 13 -6.69 3.17 -1.91
C TRP A 13 -5.62 3.91 -1.11
N ARG A 14 -6.05 4.96 -0.40
CA ARG A 14 -5.24 5.66 0.62
C ARG A 14 -5.75 5.30 2.00
N VAL A 15 -4.86 4.79 2.83
CA VAL A 15 -5.14 4.59 4.25
C VAL A 15 -4.18 5.47 5.05
N PRO A 16 -4.67 6.21 6.05
CA PRO A 16 -3.79 6.97 6.93
C PRO A 16 -2.89 6.02 7.72
N ASP A 17 -1.60 6.29 7.71
CA ASP A 17 -0.70 5.73 8.70
C ASP A 17 -0.90 6.47 10.03
N SER A 18 -1.28 5.72 11.05
CA SER A 18 -1.53 6.23 12.40
C SER A 18 -0.61 5.59 13.43
N TRP A 19 0.39 4.83 13.00
CA TRP A 19 1.36 4.21 13.89
C TRP A 19 2.32 5.26 14.44
N THR A 20 2.78 5.03 15.67
CA THR A 20 3.80 5.85 16.34
C THR A 20 4.84 4.96 16.99
N ASP A 21 6.04 5.48 17.24
CA ASP A 21 7.12 4.74 17.93
C ASP A 21 6.76 4.30 19.37
N ALA A 22 5.64 4.77 19.92
CA ALA A 22 5.13 4.35 21.21
C ALA A 22 4.31 3.03 21.13
N GLU A 23 3.96 2.58 19.93
CA GLU A 23 3.18 1.38 19.68
C GLU A 23 4.06 0.18 19.32
N PRO A 24 3.61 -1.05 19.58
CA PRO A 24 4.29 -2.25 19.08
C PRO A 24 4.46 -2.23 17.55
N GLU A 25 5.60 -2.71 17.08
CA GLU A 25 5.88 -2.84 15.65
C GLU A 25 4.99 -3.92 15.02
N ASP A 26 4.80 -5.03 15.74
CA ASP A 26 4.04 -6.22 15.32
C ASP A 26 2.96 -6.63 16.35
N ASP A 27 2.25 -7.73 16.05
CA ASP A 27 1.27 -8.33 16.96
C ASP A 27 1.66 -9.80 17.21
N PRO A 28 2.14 -10.17 18.42
CA PRO A 28 2.61 -11.52 18.70
C PRO A 28 1.50 -12.57 18.65
N SER A 29 0.22 -12.18 18.58
CA SER A 29 -0.90 -13.12 18.37
C SER A 29 -1.10 -13.52 16.89
N LEU A 30 -0.44 -12.82 15.96
CA LEU A 30 -0.50 -13.08 14.53
C LEU A 30 0.78 -13.80 14.08
N GLU A 31 0.78 -15.12 14.19
CA GLU A 31 1.92 -15.96 13.80
C GLU A 31 1.95 -16.20 12.28
N PRO A 32 3.02 -15.79 11.57
CA PRO A 32 3.13 -16.03 10.14
C PRO A 32 3.42 -17.51 9.83
N PRO A 33 2.96 -18.03 8.68
CA PRO A 33 3.37 -19.33 8.15
C PRO A 33 4.88 -19.40 7.86
N ASP A 34 5.39 -20.62 7.66
CA ASP A 34 6.79 -20.87 7.30
C ASP A 34 7.26 -19.98 6.13
N ASN A 35 8.41 -19.34 6.30
CA ASN A 35 9.06 -18.43 5.33
C ASN A 35 8.24 -17.17 4.97
N MET A 36 7.27 -16.79 5.80
CA MET A 36 6.56 -15.52 5.69
C MET A 36 6.82 -14.67 6.94
N ALA A 37 6.46 -13.40 6.85
CA ALA A 37 6.56 -12.46 7.95
C ALA A 37 5.25 -11.68 8.13
N GLN A 38 5.06 -11.13 9.33
CA GLN A 38 4.05 -10.09 9.54
C GLN A 38 4.60 -8.75 9.03
N PRO A 39 3.81 -7.97 8.25
CA PRO A 39 4.04 -6.55 8.09
C PRO A 39 4.20 -5.83 9.45
N ILE A 40 5.15 -4.89 9.55
CA ILE A 40 5.46 -4.16 10.80
C ILE A 40 5.18 -2.66 10.69
N ARG A 41 5.18 -1.95 11.83
CA ARG A 41 5.04 -0.49 11.96
C ARG A 41 3.80 0.05 11.23
N GLY A 42 3.90 1.16 10.49
CA GLY A 42 2.77 1.84 9.85
C GLY A 42 2.01 0.96 8.86
N PHE A 43 2.74 0.32 7.94
CA PHE A 43 2.14 -0.63 7.00
C PHE A 43 1.54 -1.84 7.73
N GLY A 44 2.24 -2.34 8.75
CA GLY A 44 1.80 -3.43 9.62
C GLY A 44 0.54 -3.14 10.41
N LYS A 45 0.38 -1.90 10.89
CA LYS A 45 -0.82 -1.45 11.60
C LYS A 45 -2.02 -1.45 10.68
N VAL A 46 -1.89 -0.86 9.50
CA VAL A 46 -2.95 -0.89 8.49
C VAL A 46 -3.32 -2.32 8.12
N TRP A 47 -2.33 -3.19 7.91
CA TRP A 47 -2.54 -4.59 7.57
C TRP A 47 -3.26 -5.36 8.68
N ARG A 48 -2.85 -5.24 9.95
CA ARG A 48 -3.45 -6.01 11.06
C ARG A 48 -4.82 -5.50 11.49
N GLU A 49 -5.07 -4.19 11.40
CA GLU A 49 -6.32 -3.56 11.83
C GLU A 49 -7.40 -3.54 10.74
N ASN A 50 -7.04 -3.78 9.48
CA ASN A 50 -7.98 -3.83 8.37
C ASN A 50 -8.06 -5.23 7.75
N GLY A 51 -9.07 -6.00 8.15
CA GLY A 51 -9.28 -7.37 7.66
C GLY A 51 -9.41 -7.47 6.14
N PHE A 52 -9.99 -6.48 5.48
CA PHE A 52 -10.11 -6.45 4.02
C PHE A 52 -8.73 -6.33 3.34
N ILE A 53 -7.85 -5.47 3.86
CA ILE A 53 -6.48 -5.31 3.36
C ILE A 53 -5.66 -6.57 3.62
N ARG A 54 -5.78 -7.13 4.84
CA ARG A 54 -5.10 -8.37 5.20
C ARG A 54 -5.46 -9.53 4.27
N GLU A 55 -6.74 -9.72 4.00
CA GLU A 55 -7.23 -10.78 3.11
C GLU A 55 -6.80 -10.56 1.66
N ALA A 56 -6.76 -9.31 1.20
CA ALA A 56 -6.36 -8.98 -0.17
C ALA A 56 -4.86 -9.16 -0.43
N LEU A 57 -4.00 -8.80 0.54
CA LEU A 57 -2.54 -8.84 0.38
C LEU A 57 -1.90 -10.14 0.86
N GLY A 58 -2.47 -10.78 1.90
CA GLY A 58 -1.83 -11.90 2.58
C GLY A 58 -0.62 -11.49 3.44
N TRP A 59 0.16 -12.47 3.88
CA TRP A 59 1.37 -12.24 4.68
C TRP A 59 2.51 -11.62 3.86
N ALA A 60 3.44 -10.95 4.54
CA ALA A 60 4.64 -10.45 3.89
C ALA A 60 5.53 -11.61 3.43
N THR A 61 6.10 -11.47 2.23
CA THR A 61 7.04 -12.42 1.64
C THR A 61 8.50 -12.04 1.87
N SER A 62 8.74 -10.86 2.45
CA SER A 62 10.06 -10.34 2.83
C SER A 62 9.92 -9.37 4.01
N GLU A 63 11.05 -8.97 4.57
CA GLU A 63 11.12 -7.88 5.55
C GLU A 63 10.67 -6.53 4.94
N GLU A 64 10.31 -5.59 5.80
CA GLU A 64 10.03 -4.21 5.39
C GLU A 64 11.29 -3.54 4.83
N ILE A 65 11.17 -2.97 3.63
CA ILE A 65 12.27 -2.27 2.97
C ILE A 65 11.92 -0.78 2.91
N PRO A 66 12.68 0.10 3.58
CA PRO A 66 12.47 1.53 3.46
C PRO A 66 12.86 1.99 2.06
N TYR A 67 12.04 2.86 1.47
CA TYR A 67 12.37 3.53 0.21
C TYR A 67 12.00 5.00 0.27
N SER A 68 12.72 5.82 -0.52
CA SER A 68 12.41 7.22 -0.70
C SER A 68 11.74 7.44 -2.04
N SER A 69 10.72 8.28 -2.06
CA SER A 69 10.00 8.64 -3.26
C SER A 69 9.91 10.14 -3.44
N GLN A 70 9.92 10.61 -4.69
CA GLN A 70 9.54 11.97 -5.03
C GLN A 70 8.05 12.00 -5.30
N LEU A 71 7.33 12.83 -4.54
CA LEU A 71 5.90 13.07 -4.70
C LEU A 71 5.66 14.47 -5.24
N GLN A 72 4.91 14.58 -6.35
CA GLN A 72 4.50 15.85 -6.93
C GLN A 72 2.99 15.90 -7.08
N GLN A 73 2.34 16.89 -6.46
CA GLN A 73 0.91 17.14 -6.63
C GLN A 73 0.65 18.02 -7.86
N PHE A 74 -0.46 17.78 -8.55
CA PHE A 74 -0.99 18.61 -9.63
C PHE A 74 -2.52 18.69 -9.53
N GLU A 75 -3.17 19.48 -10.38
CA GLU A 75 -4.61 19.75 -10.31
C GLU A 75 -5.47 18.48 -10.31
N GLY A 76 -5.08 17.47 -11.08
CA GLY A 76 -5.81 16.21 -11.22
C GLY A 76 -5.38 15.08 -10.29
N GLY A 77 -4.40 15.29 -9.40
CA GLY A 77 -3.91 14.21 -8.54
C GLY A 77 -2.45 14.36 -8.14
N PHE A 78 -1.74 13.23 -8.09
CA PHE A 78 -0.34 13.20 -7.68
C PHE A 78 0.44 12.17 -8.48
N MET A 79 1.72 12.47 -8.71
CA MET A 79 2.66 11.55 -9.34
C MET A 79 3.78 11.19 -8.36
N MET A 80 4.26 9.96 -8.44
CA MET A 80 5.23 9.42 -7.49
C MET A 80 6.23 8.48 -8.16
N THR A 81 7.51 8.54 -7.78
CA THR A 81 8.53 7.60 -8.26
C THR A 81 8.46 6.27 -7.53
N GLY A 82 8.54 5.15 -8.25
CA GLY A 82 8.69 3.84 -7.61
C GLY A 82 10.10 3.55 -7.07
N PRO A 83 10.27 2.49 -6.28
CA PRO A 83 11.58 2.04 -5.80
C PRO A 83 12.46 1.47 -6.94
N ASN A 84 13.79 1.51 -6.81
CA ASN A 84 14.75 0.80 -7.70
C ASN A 84 14.56 1.08 -9.20
N ASP A 85 14.53 2.35 -9.61
CA ASP A 85 14.28 2.79 -11.00
C ASP A 85 12.91 2.36 -11.55
N ALA A 86 11.98 1.95 -10.68
CA ALA A 86 10.62 1.65 -11.08
C ALA A 86 9.93 2.88 -11.71
N PRO A 87 8.95 2.63 -12.60
CA PRO A 87 8.24 3.67 -13.30
C PRO A 87 7.56 4.70 -12.39
N ILE A 88 7.18 5.81 -13.00
CA ILE A 88 6.37 6.85 -12.36
C ILE A 88 4.91 6.38 -12.33
N PHE A 89 4.31 6.46 -11.16
CA PHE A 89 2.88 6.24 -10.95
C PHE A 89 2.17 7.59 -10.96
N VAL A 90 0.99 7.63 -11.57
CA VAL A 90 0.07 8.76 -11.44
C VAL A 90 -1.20 8.26 -10.78
N LEU A 91 -1.65 8.94 -9.74
CA LEU A 91 -2.84 8.60 -8.97
C LEU A 91 -3.84 9.74 -9.11
N ILE A 92 -5.00 9.41 -9.69
CA ILE A 92 -6.10 10.32 -9.98
C ILE A 92 -7.24 9.97 -9.03
N PRO A 93 -7.58 10.86 -8.08
CA PRO A 93 -8.68 10.61 -7.18
C PRO A 93 -10.05 10.57 -7.87
N SER A 94 -10.96 9.81 -7.29
CA SER A 94 -12.37 9.82 -7.69
C SER A 94 -13.02 11.15 -7.30
N ALA A 95 -14.04 11.55 -8.07
CA ALA A 95 -14.76 12.79 -7.80
C ALA A 95 -15.36 12.76 -6.38
N GLY A 96 -14.94 13.70 -5.53
CA GLY A 96 -15.41 13.82 -4.15
C GLY A 96 -14.76 12.88 -3.14
N ASP A 97 -13.82 12.01 -3.55
CA ASP A 97 -13.10 11.11 -2.66
C ASP A 97 -11.58 11.11 -2.94
N PRO A 98 -10.75 11.72 -2.07
CA PRO A 98 -9.30 11.77 -2.23
C PRO A 98 -8.59 10.47 -1.82
N THR A 99 -9.30 9.44 -1.40
CA THR A 99 -8.75 8.19 -0.86
C THR A 99 -8.87 7.02 -1.81
N THR A 100 -9.52 7.19 -2.95
CA THR A 100 -9.65 6.16 -3.98
C THR A 100 -9.64 6.77 -5.36
N GLY A 101 -9.30 5.99 -6.38
CA GLY A 101 -9.46 6.41 -7.76
C GLY A 101 -8.65 5.56 -8.72
N GLN A 102 -8.36 6.12 -9.89
CA GLN A 102 -7.63 5.42 -10.95
C GLN A 102 -6.14 5.68 -10.84
N HIS A 103 -5.34 4.73 -11.30
CA HIS A 103 -3.90 4.92 -11.48
C HIS A 103 -3.51 4.83 -12.95
N LEU A 104 -2.40 5.47 -13.30
CA LEU A 104 -1.72 5.30 -14.59
C LEU A 104 -0.28 4.84 -14.35
N GLY A 105 0.24 4.07 -15.30
CA GLY A 105 1.53 3.40 -15.19
C GLY A 105 1.37 1.93 -14.80
N PRO A 106 2.41 1.10 -15.03
CA PRO A 106 2.34 -0.32 -14.70
C PRO A 106 2.39 -0.49 -13.18
N LEU A 107 1.39 -1.15 -12.60
CA LEU A 107 1.48 -1.62 -11.22
C LEU A 107 2.51 -2.76 -11.15
N PRO A 108 3.32 -2.84 -10.08
CA PRO A 108 4.15 -4.01 -9.81
C PRO A 108 3.32 -5.26 -9.52
#